data_AF-A0AAN8K2M8-F1
#
_entry.id   AF-A0AAN8K2M8-F1
#
_cell.length_a   1.000
_cell.length_b   1.000
_cell.length_c   1.000
_cell.angle_alpha   90.00
_cell.angle_beta   90.00
_cell.angle_gamma   90.00
#
_symmetry.space_group_name_H-M   'P 1'
#
loop_
_entity.id
_entity.type
_entity.pdbx_description
1 polymer ?
#
loop_
_entity_poly.entity_id
_entity_poly.type
_entity_poly.pdbx_seq_one_letter_code
_entity_poly.pdbx_strand_id
1 'polypeptide(L)'
;MKPLVVWPSRDTLRKTMPMQFRKHFGTKCVAIIDCFEVFIDRTTNLKARAETWSSYKHHNTVKFLIGITPQGTMSYISKAWGGRVRDKFITENDGFLNNILPGDLVLADRGFVIQATVGSMMAEVKISAFT
;
A
#
# COMPACT_ATOMS: atom_id res chain seq x y z
N MET A 1 -18.87 -10.00 -13.96
CA MET A 1 -18.55 -8.69 -13.34
C MET A 1 -17.11 -8.34 -13.68
N LYS A 2 -16.81 -7.09 -14.03
CA LYS A 2 -15.43 -6.62 -14.17
C LYS A 2 -14.86 -6.29 -12.77
N PRO A 3 -13.58 -6.56 -12.49
CA PRO A 3 -12.97 -6.13 -11.24
C PRO A 3 -13.06 -4.60 -11.10
N LEU A 4 -13.47 -4.12 -9.92
CA LEU A 4 -13.49 -2.69 -9.62
C LEU A 4 -12.11 -2.13 -9.26
N VAL A 5 -11.18 -3.01 -8.89
CA VAL A 5 -9.78 -2.69 -8.60
C VAL A 5 -8.96 -3.18 -9.78
N VAL A 6 -8.37 -2.24 -10.51
CA VAL A 6 -7.57 -2.53 -11.70
C VAL A 6 -6.24 -1.81 -11.58
N TRP A 7 -5.15 -2.53 -11.83
CA TRP A 7 -3.85 -1.91 -11.98
C TRP A 7 -3.72 -1.30 -13.38
N PRO A 8 -3.68 0.04 -13.52
CA PRO A 8 -3.67 0.68 -14.82
C PRO A 8 -2.31 0.50 -15.53
N SER A 9 -2.34 0.54 -16.87
CA SER A 9 -1.12 0.58 -17.66
C SER A 9 -0.30 1.84 -17.36
N ARG A 10 1.03 1.78 -17.58
CA ARG A 10 1.89 2.96 -17.42
C ARG A 10 1.52 4.08 -18.38
N ASP A 11 1.06 3.78 -19.58
CA ASP A 11 0.56 4.79 -20.53
C ASP A 11 -0.67 5.52 -19.99
N THR A 12 -1.65 4.76 -19.46
CA THR A 12 -2.84 5.34 -18.81
C THR A 12 -2.45 6.22 -17.64
N LEU A 13 -1.60 5.73 -16.72
CA LEU A 13 -1.13 6.50 -15.57
C LEU A 13 -0.46 7.80 -16.01
N ARG A 14 0.43 7.74 -16.99
CA ARG A 14 1.15 8.91 -17.49
C ARG A 14 0.19 9.93 -18.09
N LYS A 15 -0.75 9.50 -18.95
CA LYS A 15 -1.71 10.37 -19.63
C LYS A 15 -2.66 11.07 -18.67
N THR A 16 -3.12 10.38 -17.63
CA THR A 16 -4.12 10.92 -16.69
C THR A 16 -3.52 11.54 -15.42
N MET A 17 -2.20 11.45 -15.21
CA MET A 17 -1.54 11.99 -14.02
C MET A 17 -1.83 13.49 -13.80
N PRO A 18 -2.29 13.89 -12.59
CA PRO A 18 -2.51 15.28 -12.30
C PRO A 18 -1.22 16.09 -12.41
N MET A 19 -1.35 17.33 -12.88
CA MET A 19 -0.19 18.21 -13.12
C MET A 19 0.64 18.45 -11.85
N GLN A 20 0.02 18.51 -10.67
CA GLN A 20 0.74 18.66 -9.41
C GLN A 20 1.66 17.46 -9.13
N PHE A 21 1.20 16.23 -9.38
CA PHE A 21 2.05 15.05 -9.26
C PHE A 21 3.19 15.06 -10.27
N ARG A 22 2.89 15.44 -11.53
CA ARG A 22 3.93 15.57 -12.57
C ARG A 22 5.03 16.55 -12.19
N LYS A 23 4.66 17.70 -11.60
CA LYS A 23 5.61 18.74 -11.18
C LYS A 23 6.55 18.25 -10.08
N HIS A 24 6.06 17.47 -9.11
CA HIS A 24 6.84 17.07 -7.93
C HIS A 24 7.55 15.72 -8.08
N PHE A 25 7.01 14.83 -8.92
CA PHE A 25 7.43 13.43 -9.00
C PHE A 25 7.66 12.94 -10.45
N GLY A 26 7.55 13.84 -11.44
CA GLY A 26 7.58 13.46 -12.85
C GLY A 26 6.44 12.52 -13.20
N THR A 27 6.65 11.66 -14.19
CA THR A 27 5.64 10.71 -14.69
C THR A 27 5.85 9.28 -14.17
N LYS A 28 6.67 9.12 -13.13
CA LYS A 28 7.11 7.83 -12.58
C LYS A 28 6.24 7.32 -11.44
N CYS A 29 5.42 8.18 -10.82
CA CYS A 29 4.57 7.78 -9.69
C CYS A 29 3.47 6.80 -10.15
N VAL A 30 3.43 5.60 -9.58
CA VAL A 30 2.48 4.54 -9.98
C VAL A 30 1.46 4.21 -8.92
N ALA A 31 1.83 4.37 -7.65
CA ALA A 31 0.96 4.11 -6.51
C ALA A 31 1.36 4.94 -5.30
N ILE A 32 0.36 5.35 -4.54
CA ILE A 32 0.44 5.83 -3.16
C ILE A 32 -0.13 4.70 -2.33
N ILE A 33 0.65 4.18 -1.39
CA ILE A 33 0.24 3.04 -0.58
C ILE A 33 0.06 3.43 0.89
N ASP A 34 -0.90 2.77 1.52
CA ASP A 34 -1.13 2.85 2.96
C ASP A 34 -1.77 1.56 3.48
N CYS A 35 -1.64 1.30 4.77
CA CYS A 35 -2.36 0.24 5.45
C CYS A 35 -3.50 0.83 6.27
N PHE A 36 -4.73 0.42 5.98
CA PHE A 36 -5.87 0.76 6.82
C PHE A 36 -6.28 -0.42 7.70
N GLU A 37 -6.90 -0.10 8.84
CA GLU A 37 -7.36 -1.08 9.81
C GLU A 37 -8.86 -0.94 10.04
N VAL A 38 -9.56 -2.08 10.11
CA VAL A 38 -10.98 -2.18 10.45
C VAL A 38 -11.11 -2.85 11.81
N PHE A 39 -11.88 -2.23 12.71
CA PHE A 39 -12.19 -2.80 14.01
C PHE A 39 -13.00 -4.09 13.88
N ILE A 40 -12.64 -5.09 14.68
CA ILE A 40 -13.38 -6.35 14.78
C ILE A 40 -13.67 -6.66 16.25
N ASP A 41 -14.68 -7.49 16.49
CA ASP A 41 -14.96 -7.99 17.82
C ASP A 41 -13.79 -8.81 18.38
N ARG A 42 -13.67 -8.75 19.71
CA ARG A 42 -12.68 -9.53 20.45
C ARG A 42 -13.00 -11.02 20.33
N THR A 43 -12.22 -11.74 19.54
CA THR A 43 -12.38 -13.19 19.35
C THR A 43 -12.19 -13.96 20.67
N THR A 44 -12.93 -15.06 20.84
CA THR A 44 -12.79 -15.96 22.00
C THR A 44 -11.52 -16.80 21.93
N ASN A 45 -11.06 -17.12 20.71
CA ASN A 45 -9.80 -17.81 20.46
C ASN A 45 -8.61 -16.91 20.81
N LEU A 46 -7.82 -17.31 21.81
CA LEU A 46 -6.71 -16.51 22.33
C LEU A 46 -5.61 -16.24 21.29
N LYS A 47 -5.34 -17.20 20.40
CA LYS A 47 -4.35 -17.04 19.33
C LYS A 47 -4.81 -16.01 18.31
N ALA A 48 -6.04 -16.15 17.79
CA ALA A 48 -6.62 -15.20 16.84
C ALA A 48 -6.72 -13.80 17.45
N ARG A 49 -7.04 -13.69 18.75
CA ARG A 49 -7.06 -12.42 19.49
C ARG A 49 -5.67 -11.77 19.54
N ALA A 50 -4.62 -12.55 19.79
CA ALA A 50 -3.26 -12.01 19.82
C ALA A 50 -2.80 -11.57 18.42
N GLU A 51 -3.14 -12.32 17.38
CA GLU A 51 -2.76 -12.04 15.98
C GLU A 51 -3.49 -10.82 15.40
N THR A 52 -4.72 -10.57 15.85
CA THR A 52 -5.52 -9.41 15.42
C THR A 52 -5.32 -8.18 16.29
N TRP A 53 -4.57 -8.25 17.39
CA TRP A 53 -4.36 -7.09 18.26
C TRP A 53 -3.48 -6.03 17.58
N SER A 54 -4.04 -4.84 17.37
CA SER A 54 -3.30 -3.66 16.92
C SER A 54 -2.91 -2.80 18.12
N SER A 55 -1.60 -2.68 18.34
CA SER A 55 -1.07 -1.76 19.34
C SER A 55 -1.33 -0.30 18.99
N TYR A 56 -1.46 0.02 17.69
CA TYR A 56 -1.73 1.38 17.23
C TYR A 56 -3.17 1.80 17.51
N LYS A 57 -4.14 0.91 17.31
CA LYS A 57 -5.56 1.18 17.55
C LYS A 57 -6.03 0.82 18.96
N HIS A 58 -5.18 0.15 19.75
CA HIS A 58 -5.54 -0.42 21.06
C HIS A 58 -6.80 -1.30 20.99
N HIS A 59 -6.96 -2.06 19.91
CA HIS A 59 -8.12 -2.91 19.65
C HIS A 59 -7.77 -4.10 18.75
N ASN A 60 -8.66 -5.08 18.68
CA ASN A 60 -8.58 -6.14 17.68
C ASN A 60 -9.00 -5.58 16.31
N THR A 61 -8.13 -5.67 15.32
CA THR A 61 -8.38 -5.18 13.97
C THR A 61 -7.99 -6.21 12.91
N VAL A 62 -8.56 -6.04 11.73
CA VAL A 62 -8.00 -6.58 10.49
C VAL A 62 -7.37 -5.44 9.69
N LYS A 63 -6.27 -5.72 9.02
CA LYS A 63 -5.45 -4.76 8.29
C LYS A 63 -5.42 -5.11 6.81
N PHE A 64 -5.42 -4.10 5.96
CA PHE A 64 -5.31 -4.22 4.51
C PHE A 64 -4.32 -3.20 3.97
N LEU A 65 -3.48 -3.61 3.02
CA LEU A 65 -2.70 -2.71 2.20
C LEU A 65 -3.54 -2.26 1.01
N ILE A 66 -3.60 -0.95 0.77
CA ILE A 66 -4.22 -0.36 -0.42
C ILE A 66 -3.18 0.35 -1.26
N GLY A 67 -3.43 0.37 -2.57
CA GLY A 67 -2.72 1.22 -3.51
C GLY A 67 -3.71 2.14 -4.21
N ILE A 68 -3.41 3.44 -4.20
CA ILE A 68 -4.16 4.48 -4.89
C ILE A 68 -3.28 5.06 -5.99
N THR A 69 -3.81 5.23 -7.18
CA THR A 69 -3.08 5.88 -8.27
C THR A 69 -2.91 7.38 -7.98
N PRO A 70 -1.97 8.08 -8.64
CA PRO A 70 -1.87 9.54 -8.53
C PRO A 70 -3.17 10.29 -8.91
N GLN A 71 -4.07 9.64 -9.65
CA GLN A 71 -5.38 10.18 -10.03
C GLN A 71 -6.47 9.99 -8.98
N GLY A 72 -6.19 9.27 -7.88
CA GLY A 72 -7.13 9.02 -6.80
C GLY A 72 -8.00 7.78 -6.97
N THR A 73 -7.73 6.92 -7.96
CA THR A 73 -8.45 5.65 -8.13
C THR A 73 -7.76 4.53 -7.36
N MET A 74 -8.52 3.66 -6.70
CA MET A 74 -7.98 2.46 -6.07
C MET A 74 -7.47 1.47 -7.13
N SER A 75 -6.18 1.13 -7.09
CA SER A 75 -5.51 0.22 -8.04
C SER A 75 -5.07 -1.11 -7.42
N TYR A 76 -5.04 -1.20 -6.09
CA TYR A 76 -4.65 -2.41 -5.37
C TYR A 76 -5.35 -2.52 -4.02
N ILE A 77 -5.72 -3.74 -3.64
CA ILE A 77 -6.13 -4.09 -2.28
C ILE A 77 -5.58 -5.48 -1.95
N SER A 78 -4.99 -5.62 -0.76
CA SER A 78 -4.49 -6.91 -0.28
C SER A 78 -5.63 -7.83 0.19
N LYS A 79 -5.32 -9.09 0.46
CA LYS A 79 -6.17 -9.90 1.36
C LYS A 79 -6.14 -9.31 2.78
N ALA A 80 -7.07 -9.75 3.62
CA ALA A 80 -7.12 -9.36 5.02
C ALA A 80 -5.97 -9.98 5.83
N TRP A 81 -5.32 -9.17 6.67
CA TRP A 81 -4.31 -9.60 7.62
C TRP A 81 -4.73 -9.26 9.05
N GLY A 82 -4.18 -9.92 10.06
CA GLY A 82 -4.39 -9.51 11.45
C GLY A 82 -3.77 -8.14 11.73
N GLY A 83 -4.39 -7.34 12.59
CA GLY A 83 -3.93 -5.99 12.97
C GLY A 83 -2.48 -5.91 13.45
N ARG A 84 -1.94 -7.00 14.00
CA ARG A 84 -0.55 -7.07 14.48
C ARG A 84 0.49 -7.14 13.35
N VAL A 85 0.09 -7.53 12.15
CA VAL A 85 1.03 -7.73 11.02
C VAL A 85 1.63 -6.39 10.61
N ARG A 86 2.94 -6.37 10.36
CA ARG A 86 3.67 -5.17 9.94
C ARG A 86 3.38 -4.86 8.47
N ASP A 87 3.29 -3.58 8.14
CA ASP A 87 2.93 -3.11 6.79
C ASP A 87 3.95 -3.57 5.74
N LYS A 88 5.24 -3.58 6.10
CA LYS A 88 6.32 -4.18 5.29
C LYS A 88 6.00 -5.63 4.91
N PHE A 89 5.61 -6.45 5.88
CA PHE A 89 5.34 -7.87 5.64
C PHE A 89 4.19 -8.06 4.65
N ILE A 90 3.11 -7.27 4.79
CA ILE A 90 1.98 -7.32 3.85
C ILE A 90 2.42 -6.92 2.44
N THR A 91 3.21 -5.85 2.32
CA THR A 91 3.74 -5.38 1.03
C THR A 91 4.55 -6.47 0.32
N GLU A 92 5.36 -7.22 1.07
CA GLU A 92 6.24 -8.27 0.54
C GLU A 92 5.53 -9.58 0.22
N ASN A 93 4.42 -9.89 0.91
CA ASN A 93 3.83 -11.24 0.90
C ASN A 93 2.43 -11.30 0.28
N ASP A 94 1.91 -10.20 -0.25
CA ASP A 94 0.54 -10.16 -0.80
C ASP A 94 0.46 -9.85 -2.30
N GLY A 95 1.59 -9.71 -2.98
CA GLY A 95 1.63 -9.58 -4.44
C GLY A 95 1.60 -8.14 -4.97
N PHE A 96 1.62 -7.13 -4.10
CA PHE A 96 1.78 -5.73 -4.50
C PHE A 96 3.00 -5.53 -5.40
N LEU A 97 4.16 -6.09 -5.02
CA LEU A 97 5.43 -5.95 -5.72
C LEU A 97 5.41 -6.51 -7.15
N ASN A 98 4.52 -7.46 -7.46
CA ASN A 98 4.36 -8.01 -8.81
C ASN A 98 3.90 -6.95 -9.83
N ASN A 99 3.36 -5.84 -9.35
CA ASN A 99 2.90 -4.73 -10.17
C ASN A 99 3.94 -3.62 -10.36
N ILE A 100 5.11 -3.75 -9.74
CA ILE A 100 6.19 -2.75 -9.76
C ILE A 100 7.19 -3.11 -10.85
N LEU A 101 7.56 -2.11 -11.65
CA LEU A 101 8.51 -2.22 -12.75
C LEU A 101 9.74 -1.32 -12.48
N PRO A 102 10.88 -1.63 -13.11
CA PRO A 102 12.07 -0.78 -13.04
C PRO A 102 11.78 0.68 -13.41
N GLY A 103 12.25 1.61 -12.57
CA GLY A 103 12.08 3.05 -12.73
C GLY A 103 10.76 3.61 -12.20
N ASP A 104 9.87 2.78 -11.66
CA ASP A 104 8.65 3.24 -10.99
C ASP A 104 8.96 3.94 -9.67
N LEU A 105 8.04 4.82 -9.27
CA LEU A 105 8.04 5.50 -7.99
C LEU A 105 6.76 5.14 -7.21
N VAL A 106 6.94 4.70 -5.97
CA VAL A 106 5.85 4.47 -5.00
C VAL A 106 5.94 5.53 -3.90
N LEU A 107 4.81 6.10 -3.53
CA LEU A 107 4.71 6.99 -2.37
C LEU A 107 4.14 6.21 -1.18
N ALA A 108 4.69 6.41 0.00
CA ALA A 108 4.25 5.72 1.21
C ALA A 108 4.40 6.62 2.45
N ASP A 109 3.74 6.23 3.54
CA ASP A 109 3.86 6.89 4.83
C ASP A 109 5.16 6.52 5.59
N ARG A 110 5.56 7.32 6.59
CA ARG A 110 6.80 7.20 7.37
C ARG A 110 7.00 5.84 8.05
N GLY A 111 5.92 5.09 8.29
CA GLY A 111 5.96 3.73 8.84
C GLY A 111 6.39 2.63 7.85
N PHE A 112 6.43 2.92 6.55
CA PHE A 112 6.70 1.93 5.52
C PHE A 112 8.20 1.73 5.26
N VAL A 113 8.81 0.79 5.99
CA VAL A 113 10.23 0.42 5.81
C VAL A 113 10.38 -0.60 4.65
N ILE A 114 10.15 -0.14 3.42
CA ILE A 114 10.12 -0.99 2.20
C ILE A 114 11.13 -0.57 1.11
N GLN A 115 11.97 0.42 1.37
CA GLN A 115 12.90 0.97 0.36
C GLN A 115 13.86 -0.09 -0.20
N ALA A 116 14.41 -0.95 0.66
CA ALA A 116 15.31 -2.02 0.22
C ALA A 116 14.59 -3.01 -0.72
N THR A 117 13.36 -3.38 -0.36
CA THR A 117 12.60 -4.37 -1.12
C THR A 117 12.13 -3.81 -2.46
N VAL A 118 11.59 -2.59 -2.49
CA VAL A 118 11.24 -1.93 -3.75
C VAL A 118 12.48 -1.58 -4.58
N GLY A 119 13.59 -1.24 -3.92
CA GLY A 119 14.89 -1.02 -4.57
C GLY A 119 15.41 -2.24 -5.33
N SER A 120 15.16 -3.45 -4.81
CA SER A 120 15.49 -4.70 -5.52
C SER A 120 14.71 -4.90 -6.83
N MET A 121 13.57 -4.20 -6.98
CA MET A 121 12.79 -4.12 -8.22
C MET A 121 13.28 -3.02 -9.17
N MET A 122 14.41 -2.38 -8.86
CA MET A 122 14.93 -1.17 -9.55
C MET A 122 13.93 -0.01 -9.54
N ALA A 123 13.10 0.08 -8.50
CA ALA A 123 12.11 1.13 -8.28
C ALA A 123 12.44 1.94 -7.02
N GLU A 124 11.78 3.09 -6.87
CA GLU A 124 12.00 4.01 -5.75
C GLU A 124 10.77 4.09 -4.85
N VAL A 125 11.00 4.23 -3.54
CA VAL A 125 9.96 4.60 -2.58
C VAL A 125 10.30 5.96 -2.00
N LYS A 126 9.38 6.92 -2.14
CA LYS A 126 9.50 8.22 -1.51
C LYS A 126 8.53 8.31 -0.34
N ILE A 127 9.11 8.35 0.85
CA ILE A 127 8.37 8.50 2.09
C ILE A 127 8.04 9.98 2.27
N SER A 128 6.77 10.29 2.54
CA SER A 128 6.37 11.65 2.89
C SER A 128 6.97 12.05 4.23
N ALA A 129 7.70 13.16 4.27
CA ALA A 129 8.03 13.83 5.52
C ALA A 129 6.86 14.77 5.84
N PHE A 130 6.02 14.43 6.81
CA PHE A 130 5.11 15.43 7.38
C PHE A 130 5.97 16.57 7.90
N THR A 131 5.85 17.73 7.25
CA THR A 131 6.39 19.00 7.74
C THR A 131 5.21 19.82 8.22
#